data_AF-A0A8H5HGK2-F1
#
_entry.id   AF-A0A8H5HGK2-F1
#
_cell.length_a   1.000
_cell.length_b   1.000
_cell.length_c   1.000
_cell.angle_alpha   90.00
_cell.angle_beta   90.00
_cell.angle_gamma   90.00
#
_symmetry.space_group_name_H-M   'P 1'
#
loop_
_entity.id
_entity.type
_entity.pdbx_description
1 polymer ?
#
loop_
_entity_poly.entity_id
_entity_poly.type
_entity_poly.pdbx_seq_one_letter_code
_entity_poly.pdbx_strand_id
1 'polypeptide(L)' 'MTRSVTLTSKRALGEGGASMDLFPVIGDPADFVILHSAGTLRSAVLNPPFDRTTIRAGTVVARRRASTWMLGTDEQ' A
#
# COMPACT_ATOMS: atom_id res chain seq x y z
N MET A 1 -4.22 -14.29 -2.41
CA MET A 1 -3.02 -13.66 -1.82
C MET A 1 -3.38 -12.39 -1.06
N THR A 2 -3.66 -11.23 -1.69
CA THR A 2 -3.89 -9.96 -0.95
C THR A 2 -4.97 -10.08 0.12
N ARG A 3 -6.16 -10.59 -0.23
CA ARG A 3 -7.26 -10.79 0.71
C ARG A 3 -6.86 -11.65 1.91
N SER A 4 -6.02 -12.66 1.69
CA SER A 4 -5.55 -13.57 2.75
C SER A 4 -4.65 -12.86 3.76
N VAL A 5 -3.77 -11.96 3.31
CA VAL A 5 -2.81 -11.22 4.14
C VAL A 5 -3.32 -9.87 4.65
N THR A 6 -4.52 -9.47 4.24
CA THR A 6 -5.19 -8.26 4.73
C THR A 6 -6.46 -8.64 5.49
N LEU A 7 -7.56 -8.88 4.77
CA LEU A 7 -8.88 -9.09 5.34
C LEU A 7 -8.96 -10.34 6.21
N THR A 8 -8.49 -11.48 5.70
CA THR A 8 -8.55 -12.75 6.44
C THR A 8 -7.67 -12.69 7.68
N SER A 9 -6.47 -12.09 7.59
CA SER A 9 -5.61 -11.87 8.75
C SER A 9 -6.26 -10.99 9.80
N LYS A 10 -6.82 -9.83 9.42
CA LYS A 10 -7.51 -8.94 10.37
C LYS A 10 -8.68 -9.64 11.07
N ARG A 11 -9.48 -10.41 10.32
CA ARG A 11 -10.56 -11.23 10.89
C ARG A 11 -10.06 -12.29 11.86
N ALA A 12 -8.97 -12.98 11.51
CA ALA A 12 -8.37 -13.99 12.39
C ALA A 12 -7.82 -13.38 13.69
N LEU A 13 -7.39 -12.12 13.66
CA LEU A 13 -6.94 -11.36 14.84
C LEU A 13 -8.10 -10.77 15.66
N GLY A 14 -9.35 -10.96 15.23
CA GLY A 14 -10.53 -10.42 15.93
C GLY A 14 -10.73 -8.91 15.73
N GLU A 15 -10.12 -8.30 14.71
CA GLU A 15 -10.36 -6.88 14.38
C GLU A 15 -11.77 -6.71 13.77
N GLY A 16 -12.77 -6.54 14.62
CA GLY A 16 -14.18 -6.42 14.23
C GLY A 16 -14.55 -5.12 13.50
N GLY A 17 -13.68 -4.11 13.52
CA GLY A 17 -13.83 -2.84 12.78
C GLY A 17 -13.10 -2.81 11.44
N ALA A 18 -12.53 -3.93 11.00
CA ALA A 18 -11.80 -4.00 9.74
C ALA A 18 -12.75 -3.91 8.53
N SER A 19 -12.37 -3.10 7.54
CA SER A 19 -13.08 -2.98 6.26
C SER A 19 -13.39 -4.36 5.67
N MET A 20 -14.57 -4.52 5.07
CA MET A 20 -15.03 -5.80 4.51
C MET A 20 -14.40 -6.12 3.15
N ASP A 21 -13.73 -5.15 2.53
CA ASP A 21 -13.11 -5.31 1.23
C ASP A 21 -11.68 -4.77 1.17
N LEU A 22 -11.01 -4.96 0.04
CA LEU A 22 -9.65 -4.48 -0.21
C LEU A 22 -9.60 -2.97 -0.51
N PHE A 23 -10.75 -2.34 -0.72
CA PHE A 23 -10.88 -0.93 -1.02
C PHE A 23 -11.47 -0.22 0.19
N PRO A 24 -10.83 0.87 0.67
CA PRO A 24 -11.36 1.64 1.78
C PRO A 24 -12.68 2.29 1.39
N VAL A 25 -13.64 2.27 2.31
CA VAL A 25 -14.96 2.91 2.15
C VAL A 25 -15.06 4.09 3.14
N ILE A 26 -15.91 5.06 2.84
CA ILE A 26 -16.18 6.18 3.74
C ILE A 26 -16.67 5.62 5.09
N GLY A 27 -16.03 6.07 6.18
CA GLY A 27 -16.30 5.60 7.54
C GLY A 27 -15.30 4.56 8.05
N ASP A 28 -14.52 3.93 7.17
CA ASP A 28 -13.42 3.05 7.60
C ASP A 28 -12.32 3.86 8.29
N PRO A 29 -11.62 3.27 9.29
CA PRO A 29 -10.37 3.82 9.78
C PRO A 29 -9.40 4.05 8.61
N ALA A 30 -8.77 5.21 8.58
CA ALA A 30 -7.80 5.58 7.55
C ALA A 30 -6.45 4.88 7.76
N ASP A 31 -6.48 3.55 7.66
CA ASP A 31 -5.38 2.61 7.85
C ASP A 31 -5.10 1.88 6.53
N PHE A 32 -4.19 2.42 5.72
CA PHE A 32 -3.88 1.87 4.41
C PHE A 32 -2.43 2.14 3.97
N VAL A 33 -2.00 1.39 2.97
CA VAL A 33 -0.67 1.54 2.35
C VAL A 33 -0.85 1.96 0.89
N ILE A 34 -0.13 3.01 0.51
CA ILE A 34 -0.03 3.47 -0.87
C ILE A 34 1.23 2.85 -1.49
N LEU A 35 1.06 2.17 -2.61
CA LEU A 35 2.13 1.57 -3.41
C LEU A 35 2.26 2.41 -4.69
N HIS A 36 3.28 3.26 -4.76
CA HIS A 36 3.35 4.34 -5.76
C HIS A 36 3.56 3.85 -7.20
N SER A 37 4.29 2.74 -7.38
CA SER A 37 4.63 2.19 -8.70
C SER A 37 3.84 0.92 -9.08
N ALA A 38 2.73 0.61 -8.37
CA ALA A 38 1.86 -0.52 -8.69
C ALA A 38 0.57 -0.07 -9.36
N GLY A 39 0.45 -0.28 -10.68
CA GLY A 39 -0.75 0.10 -11.45
C GLY A 39 -1.92 -0.88 -11.33
N THR A 40 -1.68 -2.11 -10.85
CA THR A 40 -2.73 -3.12 -10.65
C THR A 40 -2.53 -3.87 -9.34
N LEU A 41 -3.63 -4.39 -8.77
CA LEU A 41 -3.57 -5.27 -7.60
C LEU A 41 -2.68 -6.50 -7.85
N ARG A 42 -2.69 -7.04 -9.08
CA ARG A 42 -1.84 -8.16 -9.48
C ARG A 42 -0.36 -7.80 -9.39
N SER A 43 0.05 -6.64 -9.94
CA SER A 43 1.43 -6.17 -9.86
C SER A 43 1.88 -5.93 -8.41
N ALA A 44 1.01 -5.38 -7.56
CA ALA A 44 1.29 -5.17 -6.14
C ALA A 44 1.60 -6.46 -5.37
N VAL A 45 1.05 -7.60 -5.81
CA VAL A 45 1.30 -8.91 -5.19
C VAL A 45 2.51 -9.61 -5.76
N LEU A 46 2.61 -9.66 -7.10
CA LEU A 46 3.64 -10.43 -7.78
C LEU A 46 4.99 -9.72 -7.84
N ASN A 47 4.98 -8.38 -7.85
CA ASN A 47 6.17 -7.54 -7.88
C ASN A 47 5.93 -6.26 -7.04
N PRO A 48 5.86 -6.39 -5.71
CA PRO A 48 5.55 -5.26 -4.83
C PRO A 48 6.61 -4.16 -4.98
N PRO A 49 6.20 -2.90 -5.24
CA PRO A 49 7.13 -1.80 -5.39
C PRO A 49 7.82 -1.46 -4.07
N PHE A 50 9.07 -1.02 -4.17
CA PHE A 50 9.88 -0.66 -2.99
C PHE A 50 9.37 0.62 -2.31
N ASP A 51 8.94 1.58 -3.12
CA ASP A 51 8.41 2.86 -2.71
C ASP A 51 6.97 2.74 -2.21
N ARG A 52 6.75 3.13 -0.96
CA ARG A 52 5.44 3.03 -0.30
C ARG A 52 5.24 4.07 0.78
N THR A 53 3.97 4.33 1.10
CA THR A 53 3.58 5.19 2.22
C THR A 53 2.56 4.46 3.07
N THR A 54 2.82 4.40 4.37
CA THR A 54 1.94 3.76 5.35
C THR A 54 1.21 4.84 6.12
N ILE A 55 -0.11 4.76 6.14
CA ILE A 55 -1.00 5.67 6.84
C ILE A 55 -1.74 4.87 7.91
N ARG A 56 -1.77 5.41 9.13
CA ARG A 56 -2.51 4.87 10.27
C ARG A 56 -3.27 5.99 10.95
N ALA A 57 -4.56 5.79 11.21
CA ALA A 57 -5.48 6.77 11.78
C ALA A 57 -5.39 8.14 11.08
N GLY A 58 -5.29 8.12 9.74
CA GLY A 58 -5.18 9.32 8.91
C GLY A 58 -3.81 10.02 8.95
N THR A 59 -2.84 9.47 9.69
CA THR A 59 -1.49 10.04 9.81
C THR A 59 -0.48 9.19 9.06
N VAL A 60 0.45 9.83 8.34
CA VAL A 60 1.57 9.12 7.71
C VAL A 60 2.54 8.66 8.81
N VAL A 61 2.65 7.35 9.00
CA VAL A 61 3.52 6.76 10.03
C VAL A 61 4.85 6.25 9.47
N ALA A 62 4.90 5.95 8.17
CA ALA A 62 6.13 5.57 7.50
C ALA A 62 6.09 5.94 6.03
N ARG A 63 7.26 6.30 5.49
CA ARG A 63 7.45 6.56 4.06
C ARG A 63 8.77 5.99 3.60
N ARG A 64 8.73 5.29 2.47
CA ARG A 64 9.91 4.80 1.76
C ARG A 64 9.83 5.29 0.33
N ARG A 65 10.87 5.97 -0.14
CA ARG A 65 10.96 6.51 -1.51
C ARG A 65 12.08 5.78 -2.24
N ALA A 66 11.85 5.45 -3.50
CA ALA A 66 12.90 5.09 -4.43
C ALA A 66 13.39 6.37 -5.11
N SER A 67 14.70 6.52 -5.24
CA SER A 67 15.31 7.56 -6.06
C SER A 67 15.82 6.92 -7.34
N THR A 68 15.25 7.30 -8.48
CA THR A 68 15.77 6.91 -9.79
C THR A 68 16.76 7.97 -10.24
N TRP A 69 18.00 7.58 -10.49
CA TRP A 69 18.97 8.43 -11.16
C TRP A 69 18.62 8.46 -12.64
N MET A 70 18.24 9.63 -13.15
CA MET A 70 18.14 9.83 -14.58
C MET A 70 19.56 10.10 -15.10
N LEU A 71 20.06 9.22 -15.96
CA LEU A 71 21.32 9.47 -16.67
C LEU A 71 21.05 10.63 -17.63
N GLY A 72 21.56 11.82 -17.29
CA GLY A 72 21.54 12.94 -18.22
C GLY A 72 22.44 12.59 -19.40
N THR A 73 21.86 12.47 -20.58
CA THR A 73 22.63 12.58 -21.82
C THR A 73 23.05 14.04 -21.92
N ASP A 74 24.21 14.37 -21.37
CA ASP A 74 24.95 15.57 -21.80
C ASP A 74 25.47 15.26 -23.21
N GLU A 75 24.62 15.47 -24.21
CA GLU A 75 25.07 15.65 -25.58
C GLU A 75 25.59 17.09 -25.70
N GLN A 76 26.92 17.22 -25.75
CA GLN A 76 27.64 18.44 -26.10
C GLN A 76 28.51 18.19 -27.32
#